data_AF-A0A9D6XHR6-F1
#
_entry.id   AF-A0A9D6XHR6-F1
#
_cell.length_a   1.000
_cell.length_b   1.000
_cell.length_c   1.000
_cell.angle_alpha   90.00
_cell.angle_beta   90.00
_cell.angle_gamma   90.00
#
_symmetry.space_group_name_H-M   'P 1'
#
loop_
_entity.id
_entity.type
_entity.pdbx_description
1 polymer ?
#
loop_
_entity_poly.entity_id
_entity_poly.type
_entity_poly.pdbx_seq_one_letter_code
_entity_poly.pdbx_strand_id
1 'polypeptide(L)'
;GEMNEHQVDARRSLSGAAVLQEFNEITKLRKAFFDAAPENFFTDETMTPIGKAPMATFLQIRAMDCWVHEQDMRRALGKPGSEASISAELSVDRLCRTLPMVVGKRAQTPDGASVVINITGPVKRKFVISVIDGRATVVETPKDKPVMEISFDSNTFVELATGRTPGEQLRNKIEITGDVALGERVANSLNMMI
;
A
#
# COMPACT_ATOMS: atom_id res chain seq x y z
N GLY A 1 9.00 -5.61 -15.14
CA GLY A 1 9.61 -6.89 -14.76
C GLY A 1 11.08 -6.95 -15.12
N GLU A 2 11.39 -6.89 -16.42
CA GLU A 2 12.73 -7.08 -17.00
C GLU A 2 13.88 -6.35 -16.29
N MET A 3 13.76 -5.04 -16.01
CA MET A 3 14.81 -4.29 -15.32
C MET A 3 15.18 -4.83 -13.93
N ASN A 4 14.19 -5.34 -13.19
CA ASN A 4 14.43 -5.93 -11.87
C ASN A 4 15.07 -7.32 -12.03
N GLU A 5 14.66 -8.09 -13.04
CA GLU A 5 15.20 -9.43 -13.31
C GLU A 5 16.70 -9.38 -13.62
N HIS A 6 17.18 -8.36 -14.35
CA HIS A 6 18.62 -8.18 -14.57
C HIS A 6 19.42 -8.05 -13.27
N GLN A 7 18.86 -7.39 -12.24
CA GLN A 7 19.53 -7.25 -10.95
C GLN A 7 19.50 -8.54 -10.12
N VAL A 8 18.43 -9.33 -10.26
CA VAL A 8 18.32 -10.66 -9.65
C VAL A 8 19.30 -11.63 -10.30
N ASP A 9 19.31 -11.68 -11.63
CA ASP A 9 20.15 -12.60 -12.40
C ASP A 9 21.64 -12.35 -12.18
N ALA A 10 22.06 -11.07 -12.12
CA ALA A 10 23.43 -10.68 -11.79
C ALA A 10 23.92 -11.21 -10.42
N ARG A 11 22.99 -11.55 -9.50
CA ARG A 11 23.30 -12.07 -8.16
C ARG A 11 22.92 -13.54 -7.99
N ARG A 12 22.37 -14.18 -9.02
CA ARG A 12 21.82 -15.54 -8.97
C ARG A 12 22.87 -16.61 -8.61
N SER A 13 24.12 -16.38 -9.00
CA SER A 13 25.25 -17.28 -8.70
C SER A 13 25.90 -17.01 -7.34
N LEU A 14 25.54 -15.92 -6.64
CA LEU A 14 26.14 -15.56 -5.35
C LEU A 14 25.53 -16.37 -4.21
N SER A 15 26.34 -16.62 -3.18
CA SER A 15 25.81 -17.16 -1.92
C SER A 15 24.95 -16.12 -1.19
N GLY A 16 24.00 -16.58 -0.37
CA GLY A 16 23.18 -15.68 0.44
C GLY A 16 24.01 -14.78 1.37
N ALA A 17 25.14 -15.26 1.87
CA ALA A 17 26.05 -14.45 2.69
C ALA A 17 26.70 -13.31 1.90
N ALA A 18 27.10 -13.56 0.66
CA ALA A 18 27.65 -12.54 -0.23
C ALA A 18 26.61 -11.47 -0.59
N VAL A 19 25.37 -11.88 -0.89
CA VAL A 19 24.26 -10.95 -1.15
C VAL A 19 23.94 -10.10 0.07
N LEU A 20 23.95 -10.68 1.27
CA LEU A 20 23.74 -9.94 2.52
C LEU A 20 24.86 -8.93 2.78
N GLN A 21 26.11 -9.31 2.52
CA GLN A 21 27.24 -8.39 2.63
C GLN A 21 27.08 -7.20 1.68
N GLU A 22 26.79 -7.45 0.40
CA GLU A 22 26.56 -6.40 -0.60
C GLU A 22 25.40 -5.48 -0.17
N PHE A 23 24.29 -6.05 0.30
CA PHE A 23 23.15 -5.29 0.81
C PHE A 23 23.57 -4.32 1.93
N ASN A 24 24.31 -4.81 2.93
CA ASN A 24 24.76 -3.98 4.05
C ASN A 24 25.69 -2.84 3.60
N GLU A 25 26.59 -3.11 2.66
CA GLU A 25 27.48 -2.11 2.07
C GLU A 25 26.70 -1.03 1.33
N ILE A 26 25.75 -1.42 0.47
CA ILE A 26 24.90 -0.49 -0.28
C ILE A 26 24.02 0.34 0.66
N THR A 27 23.41 -0.28 1.67
CA THR A 27 22.58 0.44 2.66
C THR A 27 23.39 1.51 3.39
N LYS A 28 24.62 1.20 3.80
CA LYS A 28 25.51 2.17 4.44
C LYS A 28 25.82 3.35 3.51
N LEU A 29 26.17 3.08 2.25
CA LEU A 29 26.47 4.11 1.25
C LEU A 29 25.25 4.98 0.95
N ARG A 30 24.07 4.36 0.78
CA ARG A 30 22.82 5.08 0.50
C ARG A 30 22.38 5.93 1.67
N LYS A 31 22.52 5.45 2.90
CA LYS A 31 22.25 6.25 4.09
C LYS A 31 23.15 7.49 4.14
N ALA A 32 24.46 7.30 3.99
CA ALA A 32 25.41 8.40 3.99
C ALA A 32 25.12 9.43 2.87
N PHE A 33 24.71 8.95 1.69
CA PHE A 33 24.26 9.82 0.60
C PHE A 33 23.03 10.63 0.99
N PHE A 34 21.98 10.00 1.53
CA PHE A 34 20.75 10.72 1.90
C PHE A 34 20.97 11.71 3.06
N ASP A 35 21.83 11.37 4.03
CA ASP A 35 22.19 12.28 5.13
C ASP A 35 22.89 13.55 4.62
N ALA A 36 23.61 13.47 3.49
CA ALA A 36 24.36 14.57 2.90
C ALA A 36 23.65 15.23 1.70
N ALA A 37 22.50 14.71 1.28
CA ALA A 37 21.81 15.18 0.09
C ALA A 37 21.19 16.57 0.35
N PRO A 38 21.32 17.53 -0.60
CA PRO A 38 20.66 18.82 -0.48
C PRO A 38 19.14 18.68 -0.62
N GLU A 39 18.38 19.62 -0.07
CA GLU A 39 16.90 19.58 -0.10
C GLU A 39 16.34 19.41 -1.52
N ASN A 40 16.97 20.06 -2.52
CA ASN A 40 16.51 19.99 -3.90
C ASN A 40 16.59 18.57 -4.48
N PHE A 41 17.49 17.71 -3.97
CA PHE A 41 17.50 16.29 -4.36
C PHE A 41 16.14 15.63 -4.10
N PHE A 42 15.44 16.01 -3.02
CA PHE A 42 14.16 15.43 -2.62
C PHE A 42 12.96 16.11 -3.31
N THR A 43 13.06 17.42 -3.56
CA THR A 43 11.95 18.22 -4.13
C THR A 43 11.93 18.26 -5.65
N ASP A 44 13.08 18.09 -6.32
CA ASP A 44 13.17 18.14 -7.77
C ASP A 44 12.39 16.97 -8.40
N GLU A 45 11.72 17.27 -9.53
CA GLU A 45 10.93 16.28 -10.24
C GLU A 45 11.80 15.25 -10.95
N THR A 46 11.41 13.98 -10.82
CA THR A 46 12.01 12.85 -11.51
C THR A 46 10.93 11.96 -12.12
N MET A 47 11.34 11.04 -12.99
CA MET A 47 10.45 10.00 -13.50
C MET A 47 10.28 8.91 -12.43
N THR A 48 9.03 8.62 -12.08
CA THR A 48 8.67 7.57 -11.13
C THR A 48 7.73 6.55 -11.80
N PRO A 49 7.49 5.38 -11.18
CA PRO A 49 6.51 4.42 -11.69
C PRO A 49 5.08 4.96 -11.83
N ILE A 50 4.74 6.05 -11.14
CA ILE A 50 3.42 6.70 -11.21
C ILE A 50 3.44 8.00 -12.04
N GLY A 51 4.47 8.20 -12.87
CA GLY A 51 4.67 9.41 -13.66
C GLY A 51 5.68 10.38 -13.03
N LYS A 52 5.73 11.61 -13.55
CA LYS A 52 6.65 12.65 -13.08
C LYS A 52 6.21 13.16 -11.70
N ALA A 53 7.11 13.15 -10.73
CA ALA A 53 6.85 13.60 -9.37
C ALA A 53 8.16 13.93 -8.64
N PRO A 54 8.15 14.65 -7.51
CA PRO A 54 9.34 14.87 -6.69
C PRO A 54 10.03 13.56 -6.30
N MET A 55 11.35 13.55 -6.21
CA MET A 55 12.15 12.39 -5.76
C MET A 55 11.65 11.80 -4.43
N ALA A 56 11.20 12.64 -3.49
CA ALA A 56 10.61 12.18 -2.23
C ALA A 56 9.41 11.24 -2.44
N THR A 57 8.59 11.48 -3.48
CA THR A 57 7.47 10.61 -3.84
C THR A 57 7.96 9.24 -4.31
N PHE A 58 9.08 9.20 -5.05
CA PHE A 58 9.70 7.94 -5.45
C PHE A 58 10.27 7.19 -4.25
N LEU A 59 10.96 7.88 -3.34
CA LEU A 59 11.50 7.25 -2.13
C LEU A 59 10.40 6.70 -1.22
N GLN A 60 9.22 7.33 -1.15
CA GLN A 60 8.06 6.76 -0.45
C GLN A 60 7.59 5.43 -1.07
N ILE A 61 7.59 5.31 -2.40
CA ILE A 61 7.28 4.05 -3.09
C ILE A 61 8.32 3.00 -2.72
N ARG A 62 9.61 3.36 -2.74
CA ARG A 62 10.70 2.42 -2.41
C ARG A 62 10.68 1.98 -0.95
N ALA A 63 10.33 2.86 -0.03
CA ALA A 63 10.15 2.52 1.38
C ALA A 63 9.02 1.48 1.56
N MET A 64 7.90 1.67 0.86
CA MET A 64 6.80 0.71 0.83
C MET A 64 7.22 -0.63 0.24
N ASP A 65 7.89 -0.65 -0.92
CA ASP A 65 8.37 -1.88 -1.55
C ASP A 65 9.27 -2.70 -0.60
N CYS A 66 10.26 -2.04 0.01
CA CYS A 66 11.17 -2.68 0.96
C CYS A 66 10.43 -3.24 2.18
N TRP A 67 9.49 -2.48 2.75
CA TRP A 67 8.75 -2.91 3.93
C TRP A 67 7.79 -4.07 3.63
N VAL A 68 7.09 -4.04 2.50
CA VAL A 68 6.20 -5.14 2.08
C VAL A 68 7.02 -6.43 1.86
N HIS A 69 8.17 -6.34 1.17
CA HIS A 69 9.04 -7.50 0.97
C HIS A 69 9.68 -8.01 2.26
N GLU A 70 9.99 -7.12 3.21
CA GLU A 70 10.38 -7.54 4.56
C GLU A 70 9.27 -8.37 5.22
N GLN A 71 8.00 -7.94 5.13
CA GLN A 71 6.88 -8.69 5.70
C GLN A 71 6.68 -10.03 5.00
N ASP A 72 6.84 -10.08 3.67
CA ASP A 72 6.75 -11.34 2.90
C ASP A 72 7.79 -12.36 3.39
N MET A 73 9.05 -11.95 3.58
CA MET A 73 10.11 -12.80 4.13
C MET A 73 9.82 -13.23 5.58
N ARG A 74 9.38 -12.30 6.42
CA ARG A 74 9.08 -12.57 7.82
C ARG A 74 7.92 -13.55 7.97
N ARG A 75 6.84 -13.38 7.20
CA ARG A 75 5.70 -14.29 7.14
C ARG A 75 6.14 -15.69 6.74
N ALA A 76 6.96 -15.81 5.69
CA ALA A 76 7.49 -17.10 5.23
C ALA A 76 8.34 -17.81 6.30
N LEU A 77 9.03 -17.06 7.16
CA LEU A 77 9.86 -17.58 8.25
C LEU A 77 9.11 -17.69 9.59
N GLY A 78 7.82 -17.37 9.65
CA GLY A 78 7.06 -17.34 10.91
C GLY A 78 7.59 -16.32 11.92
N LYS A 79 8.22 -15.24 11.45
CA LYS A 79 8.78 -14.17 12.29
C LYS A 79 7.80 -13.00 12.40
N PRO A 80 7.71 -12.31 13.56
CA PRO A 80 6.92 -11.10 13.69
C PRO A 80 7.36 -10.02 12.70
N GLY A 81 6.38 -9.34 12.12
CA GLY A 81 6.54 -8.20 11.22
C GLY A 81 6.85 -6.88 11.93
N SER A 82 7.35 -5.90 11.18
CA SER A 82 7.55 -4.51 11.64
C SER A 82 6.26 -3.68 11.46
N GLU A 83 5.14 -4.23 11.91
CA GLU A 83 3.78 -3.87 11.49
C GLU A 83 3.24 -2.54 12.06
N ALA A 84 3.87 -2.04 13.13
CA ALA A 84 3.58 -0.72 13.73
C ALA A 84 4.71 0.29 13.52
N SER A 85 5.64 0.02 12.60
CA SER A 85 6.78 0.90 12.33
C SER A 85 6.40 2.13 11.52
N ILE A 86 7.29 3.13 11.47
CA ILE A 86 7.14 4.29 10.58
C ILE A 86 7.03 3.83 9.10
N SER A 87 7.72 2.76 8.72
CA SER A 87 7.60 2.17 7.39
C SER A 87 6.22 1.57 7.15
N ALA A 88 5.59 0.98 8.16
CA ALA A 88 4.21 0.50 8.06
C ALA A 88 3.23 1.66 7.87
N GLU A 89 3.35 2.73 8.66
CA GLU A 89 2.54 3.95 8.54
C GLU A 89 2.64 4.54 7.12
N LEU A 90 3.86 4.74 6.61
CA LEU A 90 4.12 5.25 5.27
C LEU A 90 3.55 4.35 4.17
N SER A 91 3.66 3.03 4.33
CA SER A 91 3.18 2.04 3.36
C SER A 91 1.66 2.01 3.30
N VAL A 92 1.00 1.98 4.46
CA VAL A 92 -0.46 2.02 4.55
C VAL A 92 -0.99 3.31 3.97
N ASP A 93 -0.40 4.47 4.30
CA ASP A 93 -0.80 5.77 3.74
C ASP A 93 -0.68 5.80 2.22
N ARG A 94 0.39 5.20 1.68
CA ARG A 94 0.60 5.14 0.24
C ARG A 94 -0.50 4.34 -0.45
N LEU A 95 -0.82 3.15 0.06
CA LEU A 95 -1.88 2.29 -0.47
C LEU A 95 -3.27 2.90 -0.27
N CYS A 96 -3.47 3.69 0.79
CA CYS A 96 -4.75 4.38 1.03
C CYS A 96 -5.07 5.43 -0.04
N ARG A 97 -4.06 6.03 -0.69
CA ARG A 97 -4.27 7.02 -1.77
C ARG A 97 -5.04 6.45 -2.97
N THR A 98 -5.05 5.14 -3.15
CA THR A 98 -5.77 4.47 -4.25
C THR A 98 -7.20 4.06 -3.90
N LEU A 99 -7.64 4.22 -2.64
CA LEU A 99 -8.98 3.84 -2.19
C LEU A 99 -10.12 4.53 -2.97
N PRO A 100 -10.06 5.82 -3.33
CA PRO A 100 -11.14 6.43 -4.12
C PRO A 100 -11.35 5.74 -5.46
N MET A 101 -10.25 5.37 -6.14
CA MET A 101 -10.33 4.62 -7.41
C MET A 101 -10.93 3.23 -7.20
N VAL A 102 -10.61 2.55 -6.08
CA VAL A 102 -11.24 1.27 -5.73
C VAL A 102 -12.74 1.43 -5.52
N VAL A 103 -13.17 2.41 -4.73
CA VAL A 103 -14.58 2.63 -4.41
C VAL A 103 -15.39 3.07 -5.63
N GLY A 104 -14.98 4.14 -6.31
CA GLY A 104 -15.76 4.72 -7.40
C GLY A 104 -15.67 3.91 -8.69
N LYS A 105 -14.44 3.56 -9.12
CA LYS A 105 -14.22 2.96 -10.44
C LYS A 105 -14.35 1.44 -10.44
N ARG A 106 -13.71 0.75 -9.48
CA ARG A 106 -13.63 -0.73 -9.49
C ARG A 106 -14.83 -1.39 -8.84
N ALA A 107 -15.24 -0.91 -7.68
CA ALA A 107 -16.40 -1.42 -6.95
C ALA A 107 -17.74 -0.83 -7.42
N GLN A 108 -17.68 0.23 -8.23
CA GLN A 108 -18.84 0.90 -8.83
C GLN A 108 -19.86 1.34 -7.78
N THR A 109 -19.39 1.98 -6.71
CA THR A 109 -20.29 2.63 -5.74
C THR A 109 -21.21 3.60 -6.49
N PRO A 110 -22.53 3.57 -6.25
CA PRO A 110 -23.47 4.46 -6.93
C PRO A 110 -23.15 5.94 -6.72
N ASP A 111 -23.44 6.74 -7.74
CA ASP A 111 -23.30 8.20 -7.63
C ASP A 111 -24.20 8.76 -6.52
N GLY A 112 -23.70 9.73 -5.76
CA GLY A 112 -24.35 10.29 -4.57
C GLY A 112 -24.21 9.42 -3.31
N ALA A 113 -23.77 8.16 -3.41
CA ALA A 113 -23.57 7.30 -2.24
C ALA A 113 -22.23 7.55 -1.56
N SER A 114 -22.16 7.21 -0.27
CA SER A 114 -20.94 7.27 0.55
C SER A 114 -20.64 5.92 1.19
N VAL A 115 -19.37 5.59 1.36
CA VAL A 115 -18.90 4.38 2.07
C VAL A 115 -17.86 4.75 3.11
N VAL A 116 -17.67 3.86 4.10
CA VAL A 116 -16.64 3.99 5.13
C VAL A 116 -15.67 2.83 5.02
N ILE A 117 -14.36 3.13 5.05
CA ILE A 117 -13.29 2.14 5.13
C ILE A 117 -12.57 2.35 6.45
N ASN A 118 -12.61 1.35 7.32
CA ASN A 118 -12.02 1.36 8.65
C ASN A 118 -10.86 0.37 8.75
N ILE A 119 -9.64 0.89 8.64
CA ILE A 119 -8.40 0.14 8.85
C ILE A 119 -8.06 0.19 10.33
N THR A 120 -8.10 -0.95 10.99
CA THR A 120 -7.79 -1.07 12.43
C THR A 120 -6.32 -1.38 12.63
N GLY A 121 -5.90 -1.55 13.89
CA GLY A 121 -4.47 -1.67 14.23
C GLY A 121 -3.77 -2.83 13.54
N PRO A 122 -2.43 -2.85 13.50
CA PRO A 122 -1.52 -1.91 14.18
C PRO A 122 -1.51 -0.48 13.63
N VAL A 123 -1.73 -0.26 12.34
CA VAL A 123 -1.81 1.08 11.73
C VAL A 123 -3.28 1.47 11.50
N LYS A 124 -3.78 2.46 12.24
CA LYS A 124 -5.20 2.84 12.16
C LYS A 124 -5.46 3.93 11.15
N ARG A 125 -6.46 3.75 10.28
CA ARG A 125 -6.97 4.79 9.35
C ARG A 125 -8.47 4.65 9.19
N LYS A 126 -9.15 5.77 8.96
CA LYS A 126 -10.57 5.80 8.61
C LYS A 126 -10.79 6.76 7.47
N PHE A 127 -11.49 6.30 6.44
CA PHE A 127 -11.85 7.10 5.28
C PHE A 127 -13.35 7.07 5.07
N VAL A 128 -13.95 8.24 4.86
CA VAL A 128 -15.29 8.38 4.29
C VAL A 128 -15.10 8.75 2.83
N ILE A 129 -15.67 7.98 1.92
CA ILE A 129 -15.51 8.18 0.48
C ILE A 129 -16.89 8.35 -0.14
N SER A 130 -17.14 9.51 -0.75
CA SER A 130 -18.38 9.84 -1.45
C SER A 130 -18.15 9.86 -2.95
N VAL A 131 -19.10 9.34 -3.73
CA VAL A 131 -19.11 9.48 -5.19
C VAL A 131 -19.91 10.73 -5.54
N ILE A 132 -19.25 11.71 -6.14
CA ILE A 132 -19.81 13.02 -6.51
C ILE A 132 -19.55 13.22 -7.99
N ASP A 133 -20.62 13.39 -8.78
CA ASP A 133 -20.55 13.54 -10.23
C ASP A 133 -19.71 12.43 -10.91
N GLY A 134 -19.92 11.19 -10.45
CA GLY A 134 -19.21 10.00 -10.92
C GLY A 134 -17.76 9.86 -10.42
N ARG A 135 -17.29 10.74 -9.53
CA ARG A 135 -15.93 10.68 -8.96
C ARG A 135 -15.94 10.42 -7.47
N ALA A 136 -15.32 9.32 -7.07
CA ALA A 136 -15.07 9.03 -5.66
C ALA A 136 -14.02 9.99 -5.08
N THR A 137 -14.35 10.59 -3.95
CA THR A 137 -13.52 11.59 -3.24
C THR A 137 -13.56 11.29 -1.74
N VAL A 138 -12.42 11.43 -1.07
CA VAL A 138 -12.38 11.36 0.41
C VAL A 138 -13.01 12.65 0.96
N VAL A 139 -13.97 12.51 1.88
CA VAL A 139 -14.67 13.62 2.53
C VAL A 139 -14.55 13.51 4.04
N GLU A 140 -14.69 14.64 4.74
CA GLU A 140 -14.74 14.64 6.22
C GLU A 140 -16.08 14.10 6.74
N THR A 141 -17.18 14.53 6.13
CA THR A 141 -18.54 14.15 6.52
C THR A 141 -19.36 13.80 5.27
N PRO A 142 -20.04 12.64 5.23
CA PRO A 142 -20.89 12.28 4.11
C PRO A 142 -22.21 13.08 4.17
N LYS A 143 -22.80 13.36 3.01
CA LYS A 143 -24.10 14.04 2.91
C LYS A 143 -25.22 13.25 3.57
N ASP A 144 -25.23 11.95 3.32
CA ASP A 144 -26.22 10.99 3.80
C ASP A 144 -25.53 9.86 4.59
N LYS A 145 -26.30 9.02 5.26
CA LYS A 145 -25.74 7.84 5.96
C LYS A 145 -24.95 6.97 4.95
N PRO A 146 -23.70 6.57 5.26
CA PRO A 146 -22.95 5.67 4.40
C PRO A 146 -23.72 4.38 4.13
N VAL A 147 -23.75 3.95 2.87
CA VAL A 147 -24.47 2.76 2.44
C VAL A 147 -23.73 1.48 2.80
N MET A 148 -22.42 1.56 3.00
CA MET A 148 -21.55 0.44 3.36
C MET A 148 -20.43 0.93 4.28
N GLU A 149 -20.10 0.11 5.29
CA GLU A 149 -18.87 0.23 6.08
C GLU A 149 -18.13 -1.11 6.04
N ILE A 150 -16.84 -1.06 5.74
CA ILE A 150 -15.94 -2.21 5.71
C ILE A 150 -14.80 -2.01 6.71
N SER A 151 -14.48 -3.04 7.49
CA SER A 151 -13.40 -3.02 8.47
C SER A 151 -12.51 -4.25 8.41
N PHE A 152 -11.20 -4.03 8.57
CA PHE A 152 -10.16 -5.06 8.66
C PHE A 152 -8.92 -4.46 9.33
N ASP A 153 -8.03 -5.31 9.84
CA ASP A 153 -6.73 -4.86 10.38
C ASP A 153 -5.77 -4.41 9.26
N SER A 154 -4.73 -3.64 9.62
CA SER A 154 -3.81 -3.08 8.63
C SER A 154 -2.97 -4.13 7.90
N ASN A 155 -2.75 -5.31 8.47
CA ASN A 155 -2.03 -6.38 7.77
C ASN A 155 -2.93 -7.05 6.73
N THR A 156 -4.19 -7.32 7.11
CA THR A 156 -5.23 -7.79 6.17
C THR A 156 -5.40 -6.78 5.03
N PHE A 157 -5.44 -5.47 5.32
CA PHE A 157 -5.44 -4.44 4.28
C PHE A 157 -4.25 -4.57 3.34
N VAL A 158 -3.03 -4.65 3.88
CA VAL A 158 -1.81 -4.73 3.07
C VAL A 158 -1.78 -5.99 2.23
N GLU A 159 -2.15 -7.16 2.76
CA GLU A 159 -2.22 -8.41 2.00
C GLU A 159 -3.17 -8.32 0.80
N LEU A 160 -4.35 -7.71 1.00
CA LEU A 160 -5.33 -7.46 -0.07
C LEU A 160 -4.78 -6.43 -1.06
N ALA A 161 -4.27 -5.32 -0.55
CA ALA A 161 -3.79 -4.19 -1.33
C ALA A 161 -2.62 -4.54 -2.25
N THR A 162 -1.80 -5.49 -1.81
CA THR A 162 -0.62 -5.98 -2.51
C THR A 162 -0.88 -7.29 -3.25
N GLY A 163 -2.09 -7.84 -3.19
CA GLY A 163 -2.47 -9.07 -3.91
C GLY A 163 -1.75 -10.33 -3.41
N ARG A 164 -1.24 -10.33 -2.17
CA ARG A 164 -0.54 -11.47 -1.56
C ARG A 164 -1.51 -12.59 -1.19
N THR A 165 -2.72 -12.22 -0.80
CA THR A 165 -3.77 -13.17 -0.41
C THR A 165 -5.10 -12.72 -1.05
N PRO A 166 -5.83 -13.62 -1.75
CA PRO A 166 -7.14 -13.28 -2.31
C PRO A 166 -8.16 -12.90 -1.23
N GLY A 167 -9.08 -12.00 -1.57
CA GLY A 167 -10.13 -11.52 -0.65
C GLY A 167 -10.97 -12.64 -0.03
N GLU A 168 -11.28 -13.67 -0.81
CA GLU A 168 -12.04 -14.85 -0.35
C GLU A 168 -11.36 -15.56 0.83
N GLN A 169 -10.02 -15.69 0.79
CA GLN A 169 -9.27 -16.36 1.86
C GLN A 169 -9.17 -15.51 3.14
N LEU A 170 -9.37 -14.20 3.02
CA LEU A 170 -9.34 -13.25 4.14
C LEU A 170 -10.75 -12.86 4.61
N ARG A 171 -11.82 -13.48 4.09
CA ARG A 171 -13.20 -13.08 4.36
C ARG A 171 -13.55 -13.07 5.85
N ASN A 172 -12.99 -13.98 6.64
CA ASN A 172 -13.20 -14.05 8.09
C ASN A 172 -12.49 -12.93 8.88
N LYS A 173 -11.56 -12.20 8.25
CA LYS A 173 -10.88 -11.02 8.81
C LYS A 173 -11.49 -9.70 8.35
N ILE A 174 -12.57 -9.76 7.56
CA ILE A 174 -13.23 -8.60 6.96
C ILE A 174 -14.65 -8.52 7.50
N GLU A 175 -14.96 -7.42 8.18
CA GLU A 175 -16.31 -7.07 8.61
C GLU A 175 -16.93 -6.12 7.59
N ILE A 176 -18.19 -6.39 7.19
CA ILE A 176 -18.95 -5.54 6.28
C ILE A 176 -20.33 -5.33 6.88
N THR A 177 -20.78 -4.08 6.94
CA THR A 177 -22.14 -3.71 7.35
C THR A 177 -22.80 -2.82 6.29
N GLY A 178 -24.14 -2.82 6.24
CA GLY A 178 -24.91 -2.14 5.19
C GLY A 178 -25.01 -2.97 3.92
N ASP A 179 -24.65 -2.40 2.77
CA ASP A 179 -24.61 -3.09 1.48
C ASP A 179 -23.42 -4.08 1.42
N VAL A 180 -23.70 -5.34 1.77
CA VAL A 180 -22.72 -6.43 1.79
C VAL A 180 -22.14 -6.71 0.41
N ALA A 181 -22.97 -6.67 -0.64
CA ALA A 181 -22.52 -6.96 -2.00
C ALA A 181 -21.54 -5.89 -2.50
N LEU A 182 -21.77 -4.60 -2.15
CA LEU A 182 -20.80 -3.54 -2.42
C LEU A 182 -19.51 -3.73 -1.62
N GLY A 183 -19.60 -4.10 -0.34
CA GLY A 183 -18.41 -4.36 0.49
C GLY A 183 -17.55 -5.48 -0.07
N GLU A 184 -18.14 -6.56 -0.58
CA GLU A 184 -17.41 -7.65 -1.23
C GLU A 184 -16.74 -7.20 -2.53
N ARG A 185 -17.42 -6.37 -3.35
CA ARG A 185 -16.79 -5.76 -4.54
C ARG A 185 -15.61 -4.88 -4.16
N VAL A 186 -15.73 -4.09 -3.09
CA VAL A 186 -14.62 -3.27 -2.57
C VAL A 186 -13.46 -4.17 -2.15
N ALA A 187 -13.69 -5.16 -1.28
CA ALA A 187 -12.66 -6.07 -0.80
C ALA A 187 -11.90 -6.77 -1.94
N ASN A 188 -12.64 -7.28 -2.94
CA ASN A 188 -12.05 -7.95 -4.11
C ASN A 188 -11.34 -6.99 -5.08
N SER A 189 -11.64 -5.69 -5.00
CA SER A 189 -11.02 -4.65 -5.83
C SER A 189 -9.80 -3.99 -5.18
N LEU A 190 -9.45 -4.40 -3.96
CA LEU A 190 -8.34 -3.83 -3.21
C LEU A 190 -6.98 -4.18 -3.79
N ASN A 191 -6.81 -5.19 -4.66
CA ASN A 191 -5.50 -5.43 -5.27
C ASN A 191 -5.06 -4.23 -6.13
N MET A 192 -4.22 -3.36 -5.57
CA MET A 192 -3.85 -2.05 -6.09
C MET A 192 -2.47 -2.03 -6.75
N MET A 193 -1.66 -3.06 -6.50
CA MET A 193 -0.34 -3.23 -7.09
C MET A 193 -0.48 -4.03 -8.39
N ILE A 194 0.10 -3.51 -9.48
CA ILE A 194 0.16 -4.15 -10.80
C ILE A 194 1.63 -4.50 -11.08
#